data_AF-N1W2F4-F1
#
_entry.id   AF-N1W2F4-F1
#
_cell.length_a   1.000
_cell.length_b   1.000
_cell.length_c   1.000
_cell.angle_alpha   90.00
_cell.angle_beta   90.00
_cell.angle_gamma   90.00
#
_symmetry.space_group_name_H-M   'P 1'
#
loop_
_entity.id
_entity.type
_entity.pdbx_description
1 polymer ?
#
loop_
_entity_poly.entity_id
_entity_poly.type
_entity_poly.pdbx_seq_one_letter_code
_entity_poly.pdbx_strand_id
1 'polypeptide(L)'
;MNGPSGEKDPRIFFLYVSTEENWSQLKTKVIRESPPNFKSSVHYWSAIYLFMERALVFGESDLLIEWGKEFQKFGKQSPKYNDALLLYGLGLMDLKNESEAKKVFLEIESNSPSKHVLSQLEEIKSSGK
;
A
#
# COMPACT_ATOMS: atom_id res chain seq x y z
N MET A 1 -15.69 -19.34 -20.05
CA MET A 1 -14.34 -18.85 -19.71
C MET A 1 -14.07 -19.19 -18.25
N ASN A 2 -13.60 -20.40 -17.95
CA ASN A 2 -13.12 -20.76 -16.62
C ASN A 2 -11.71 -21.31 -16.85
N GLY A 3 -10.69 -20.52 -16.53
CA GLY A 3 -9.32 -21.01 -16.41
C GLY A 3 -9.22 -22.06 -15.30
N PRO A 4 -8.08 -22.75 -15.15
CA PRO A 4 -7.88 -23.72 -14.08
C PRO A 4 -8.26 -23.10 -12.74
N SER A 5 -9.02 -23.85 -11.94
CA SER A 5 -9.84 -23.48 -10.77
C SER A 5 -9.16 -22.72 -9.60
N GLY A 6 -7.95 -22.19 -9.77
CA GLY A 6 -7.20 -21.44 -8.76
C GLY A 6 -6.65 -20.09 -9.22
N GLU A 7 -6.62 -19.80 -10.53
CA GLU A 7 -6.11 -18.52 -11.03
C GLU A 7 -7.25 -17.51 -11.15
N LYS A 8 -7.37 -16.64 -10.14
CA LYS A 8 -8.24 -15.46 -10.21
C LYS A 8 -7.54 -14.39 -11.06
N ASP A 9 -8.33 -13.57 -11.75
CA ASP A 9 -7.81 -12.41 -12.46
C ASP A 9 -7.65 -11.22 -11.48
N PRO A 10 -6.42 -10.72 -11.26
CA PRO A 10 -6.17 -9.61 -10.33
C PRO A 10 -6.86 -8.30 -10.76
N ARG A 11 -7.30 -8.17 -12.02
CA ARG A 11 -8.10 -7.03 -12.48
C ARG A 11 -9.48 -7.01 -11.83
N ILE A 12 -10.10 -8.17 -11.61
CA ILE A 12 -11.41 -8.25 -10.94
C ILE A 12 -11.28 -7.80 -9.49
N PHE A 13 -10.20 -8.21 -8.81
CA PHE A 13 -9.90 -7.75 -7.46
C PHE A 13 -9.68 -6.23 -7.42
N PHE A 14 -8.87 -5.69 -8.34
CA PHE A 14 -8.69 -4.24 -8.47
C PHE A 14 -10.01 -3.49 -8.66
N LEU A 15 -10.85 -3.94 -9.59
CA LEU A 15 -12.16 -3.33 -9.83
C LEU A 15 -13.04 -3.38 -8.59
N TYR A 16 -13.08 -4.51 -7.88
CA TYR A 16 -13.81 -4.62 -6.62
C TYR A 16 -13.32 -3.62 -5.57
N VAL A 17 -12.00 -3.55 -5.34
CA VAL A 17 -11.41 -2.60 -4.37
C VAL A 17 -11.73 -1.15 -4.74
N SER A 18 -11.77 -0.83 -6.04
CA SER A 18 -12.07 0.51 -6.53
C SER A 18 -13.55 0.91 -6.40
N THR A 19 -14.47 -0.04 -6.26
CA THR A 19 -15.92 0.24 -6.25
C THR A 19 -16.63 -0.11 -4.95
N GLU A 20 -16.08 -0.99 -4.10
CA GLU A 20 -16.72 -1.38 -2.85
C GLU A 20 -16.77 -0.21 -1.86
N GLU A 21 -17.96 0.30 -1.57
CA GLU A 21 -18.16 1.42 -0.65
C GLU A 21 -18.10 0.99 0.82
N ASN A 22 -18.50 -0.26 1.12
CA ASN A 22 -18.53 -0.76 2.48
C ASN A 22 -17.13 -1.12 2.98
N TRP A 23 -16.59 -0.29 3.86
CA TRP A 23 -15.24 -0.47 4.42
C TRP A 23 -15.04 -1.83 5.10
N SER A 24 -16.02 -2.32 5.86
CA SER A 24 -15.91 -3.62 6.54
C SER A 24 -15.86 -4.79 5.56
N GLN A 25 -16.64 -4.73 4.48
CA GLN A 25 -16.61 -5.76 3.43
C GLN A 25 -15.28 -5.71 2.67
N LEU A 26 -14.81 -4.50 2.34
CA LEU A 26 -13.54 -4.32 1.68
C LEU A 26 -12.37 -4.90 2.49
N LYS A 27 -12.27 -4.55 3.78
CA LYS A 27 -11.24 -5.11 4.67
C LYS A 27 -11.27 -6.64 4.67
N THR A 28 -12.46 -7.21 4.82
CA THR A 28 -12.65 -8.66 4.80
C THR A 28 -12.18 -9.28 3.48
N LYS A 29 -12.49 -8.64 2.35
CA LYS A 29 -12.07 -9.11 1.03
C LYS A 29 -10.55 -9.07 0.87
N VAL A 30 -9.92 -7.94 1.19
CA VAL A 30 -8.48 -7.72 1.02
C VAL A 30 -7.66 -8.68 1.89
N ILE A 31 -8.06 -8.88 3.15
CA ILE A 31 -7.39 -9.81 4.08
C ILE A 31 -7.55 -11.27 3.61
N ARG A 32 -8.69 -11.66 3.06
CA ARG A 32 -8.98 -13.04 2.67
C ARG A 32 -8.51 -13.41 1.26
N GLU A 33 -8.36 -12.44 0.36
CA GLU A 33 -8.03 -12.70 -1.04
C GLU A 33 -6.61 -12.26 -1.41
N SER A 34 -5.68 -13.20 -1.28
CA SER A 34 -4.36 -13.12 -1.95
C SER A 34 -4.00 -14.45 -2.61
N PRO A 35 -4.65 -14.81 -3.74
CA PRO A 35 -4.20 -15.92 -4.58
C PRO A 35 -2.69 -15.85 -4.87
N PRO A 36 -1.99 -17.00 -4.99
CA PRO A 36 -0.54 -17.01 -5.19
C PRO A 36 -0.05 -16.19 -6.40
N ASN A 37 -0.86 -16.09 -7.46
CA ASN A 37 -0.55 -15.34 -8.67
C ASN A 37 -0.74 -13.82 -8.54
N PHE A 38 -1.33 -13.31 -7.46
CA PHE A 38 -1.63 -11.88 -7.34
C PHE A 38 -0.39 -11.04 -7.11
N LYS A 39 0.59 -11.55 -6.34
CA LYS A 39 1.79 -10.77 -5.96
C LYS A 39 2.69 -10.39 -7.14
N SER A 40 2.58 -11.06 -8.28
CA SER A 40 3.28 -10.69 -9.52
C SER A 40 2.54 -9.64 -10.35
N SER A 41 1.29 -9.31 -10.00
CA SER A 41 0.43 -8.42 -10.78
C SER A 41 0.50 -6.96 -10.35
N VAL A 42 0.68 -6.08 -11.33
CA VAL A 42 0.57 -4.62 -11.14
C VAL A 42 -0.85 -4.23 -10.70
N HIS A 43 -1.89 -4.89 -11.20
CA HIS A 43 -3.27 -4.59 -10.80
C HIS A 43 -3.53 -4.89 -9.33
N TYR A 44 -2.93 -5.98 -8.82
CA TYR A 44 -3.04 -6.31 -7.39
C TYR A 44 -2.37 -5.23 -6.53
N TRP A 45 -1.15 -4.82 -6.85
CA TRP A 45 -0.46 -3.78 -6.08
C TRP A 45 -1.13 -2.41 -6.19
N SER A 46 -1.72 -2.07 -7.34
CA SER A 46 -2.58 -0.89 -7.46
C SER A 46 -3.82 -0.99 -6.57
N ALA A 47 -4.41 -2.17 -6.42
CA ALA A 47 -5.55 -2.39 -5.53
C ALA A 47 -5.15 -2.24 -4.05
N ILE A 48 -4.03 -2.84 -3.65
CA ILE A 48 -3.50 -2.69 -2.28
C ILE A 48 -3.17 -1.22 -1.99
N TYR A 49 -2.57 -0.50 -2.93
CA TYR A 49 -2.33 0.94 -2.77
C TYR A 49 -3.63 1.73 -2.55
N LEU A 50 -4.68 1.51 -3.37
CA LEU A 50 -5.99 2.14 -3.17
C LEU A 50 -6.60 1.79 -1.81
N PHE A 51 -6.44 0.55 -1.36
CA PHE A 51 -6.88 0.11 -0.04
C PHE A 51 -6.15 0.86 1.08
N MET A 52 -4.83 1.05 0.95
CA MET A 52 -4.02 1.83 1.89
C MET A 52 -4.43 3.31 1.92
N GLU A 53 -4.69 3.94 0.76
CA GLU A 53 -5.20 5.33 0.73
C GLU A 53 -6.52 5.47 1.50
N ARG A 54 -7.41 4.49 1.38
CA ARG A 54 -8.66 4.46 2.16
C ARG A 54 -8.40 4.24 3.66
N ALA A 55 -7.47 3.34 4.01
CA ALA A 55 -7.08 3.13 5.40
C ALA A 55 -6.53 4.43 6.03
N LEU A 56 -5.76 5.23 5.28
CA LEU A 56 -5.31 6.55 5.71
C LEU A 56 -6.50 7.48 6.02
N VAL A 57 -7.49 7.55 5.12
CA VAL A 57 -8.70 8.37 5.32
C VAL A 57 -9.48 7.94 6.58
N PHE A 58 -9.53 6.64 6.88
CA PHE A 58 -10.19 6.12 8.08
C PHE A 58 -9.31 6.15 9.34
N GLY A 59 -8.05 6.61 9.26
CA GLY A 59 -7.13 6.63 10.40
C GLY A 59 -6.71 5.23 10.88
N GLU A 60 -6.75 4.21 10.01
CA GLU A 60 -6.35 2.85 10.35
C GLU A 60 -4.84 2.63 10.12
N SER A 61 -4.01 3.27 10.96
CA SER A 61 -2.55 3.23 10.86
C SER A 61 -1.96 1.81 10.94
N ASP A 62 -2.62 0.89 11.67
CA ASP A 62 -2.25 -0.53 11.72
C ASP A 62 -2.29 -1.20 10.33
N LEU A 63 -3.30 -0.87 9.52
CA LEU A 63 -3.41 -1.39 8.15
C LEU A 63 -2.38 -0.78 7.21
N LEU A 64 -2.02 0.49 7.41
CA LEU A 64 -0.92 1.11 6.66
C LEU A 64 0.39 0.38 6.93
N ILE A 65 0.62 -0.05 8.17
CA ILE A 65 1.81 -0.83 8.56
C ILE A 65 1.77 -2.25 8.00
N GLU A 66 0.65 -2.95 8.14
CA GLU A 66 0.48 -4.32 7.66
C GLU A 66 0.74 -4.40 6.15
N TRP A 67 0.00 -3.60 5.38
CA TRP A 67 0.06 -3.64 3.93
C TRP A 67 1.30 -2.93 3.38
N GLY A 68 1.81 -1.91 4.09
CA GLY A 68 3.09 -1.29 3.80
C GLY A 68 4.26 -2.28 3.85
N LYS A 69 4.30 -3.16 4.87
CA LYS A 69 5.31 -4.23 4.96
C LYS A 69 5.20 -5.24 3.83
N GLU A 70 3.98 -5.67 3.48
CA GLU A 70 3.77 -6.56 2.35
C GLU A 70 4.21 -5.90 1.03
N PHE A 71 3.91 -4.62 0.85
CA PHE A 71 4.33 -3.84 -0.31
C PHE A 71 5.86 -3.73 -0.39
N GLN A 72 6.53 -3.38 0.72
CA GLN A 72 7.99 -3.30 0.80
C GLN A 72 8.67 -4.63 0.43
N LYS A 73 8.07 -5.74 0.88
CA LYS A 73 8.61 -7.09 0.66
C LYS A 73 8.40 -7.62 -0.76
N PHE A 74 7.25 -7.35 -1.36
CA PHE A 74 6.82 -8.05 -2.59
C PHE A 74 6.40 -7.14 -3.76
N GLY A 75 6.28 -5.83 -3.53
CA GLY A 75 5.68 -4.87 -4.45
C GLY A 75 6.67 -3.95 -5.17
N LYS A 76 7.99 -4.20 -5.10
CA LYS A 76 9.04 -3.34 -5.70
C LYS A 76 8.88 -3.03 -7.18
N GLN A 77 8.27 -3.94 -7.93
CA GLN A 77 7.96 -3.82 -9.35
C GLN A 77 6.76 -2.91 -9.64
N SER A 78 5.99 -2.54 -8.62
CA SER A 78 4.81 -1.70 -8.79
C SER A 78 5.21 -0.24 -8.99
N PRO A 79 4.58 0.49 -9.93
CA PRO A 79 4.79 1.93 -10.06
C PRO A 79 4.31 2.72 -8.82
N LYS A 80 3.55 2.08 -7.92
CA LYS A 80 3.06 2.65 -6.65
C LYS A 80 3.97 2.36 -5.46
N TYR A 81 5.15 1.79 -5.67
CA TYR A 81 6.02 1.36 -4.57
C TYR A 81 6.37 2.51 -3.61
N ASN A 82 6.90 3.61 -4.13
CA ASN A 82 7.32 4.73 -3.29
C ASN A 82 6.12 5.43 -2.63
N ASP A 83 4.99 5.54 -3.33
CA ASP A 83 3.75 6.09 -2.76
C ASP A 83 3.22 5.21 -1.61
N ALA A 84 3.23 3.89 -1.78
CA ALA A 84 2.83 2.94 -0.73
C ALA A 84 3.79 2.97 0.48
N LEU A 85 5.10 3.11 0.24
CA LEU A 85 6.08 3.29 1.31
C LEU A 85 5.87 4.61 2.07
N LEU A 86 5.42 5.66 1.40
CA LEU A 86 5.08 6.91 2.07
C LEU A 86 3.93 6.71 3.06
N LEU A 87 2.86 6.02 2.63
CA LEU A 87 1.73 5.65 3.50
C LEU A 87 2.17 4.73 4.65
N TYR A 88 3.08 3.79 4.38
CA TYR A 88 3.67 2.94 5.40
C TYR A 88 4.42 3.76 6.47
N GLY A 89 5.27 4.69 6.03
CA GLY A 89 6.00 5.58 6.92
C GLY A 89 5.08 6.46 7.76
N LEU A 90 3.99 6.97 7.18
CA LEU A 90 2.96 7.72 7.91
C LEU A 90 2.31 6.87 9.01
N GLY A 91 1.89 5.64 8.71
CA GLY A 91 1.32 4.74 9.71
C GLY A 91 2.30 4.44 10.86
N LEU A 92 3.60 4.30 10.55
CA LEU A 92 4.64 4.14 11.56
C LEU A 92 4.80 5.40 12.44
N MET A 93 4.74 6.60 11.85
CA MET A 93 4.81 7.86 12.59
C MET A 93 3.61 8.02 13.54
N ASP A 94 2.40 7.72 13.08
CA ASP A 94 1.17 7.78 13.89
C ASP A 94 1.27 6.87 15.13
N LEU A 95 1.85 5.68 14.96
CA LEU A 95 2.10 4.74 16.06
C LEU A 95 3.42 4.98 16.81
N LYS A 96 4.04 6.14 16.63
CA LYS A 96 5.27 6.58 17.32
C LYS A 96 6.47 5.67 17.08
N ASN A 97 6.48 4.93 15.98
CA ASN A 97 7.63 4.12 15.54
C ASN A 97 8.51 4.90 14.58
N GLU A 98 9.04 6.04 15.04
CA GLU A 98 9.83 6.96 14.22
C GLU A 98 11.11 6.32 13.67
N SER A 99 11.72 5.41 14.43
CA SER A 99 12.97 4.78 14.01
C SER A 99 12.78 3.94 12.76
N GLU A 100 11.66 3.23 12.64
CA GLU A 100 11.37 2.44 11.45
C GLU A 100 10.88 3.34 10.31
N ALA A 101 10.07 4.36 10.61
CA ALA A 101 9.62 5.34 9.61
C ALA A 101 10.82 6.01 8.90
N LYS A 102 11.84 6.41 9.67
CA LYS A 102 13.08 6.98 9.12
C LYS A 102 13.79 6.04 8.14
N LYS A 103 13.82 4.73 8.41
CA LYS A 103 14.43 3.76 7.47
C LYS A 103 13.62 3.66 6.19
N VAL A 104 12.30 3.62 6.28
CA VAL A 104 11.39 3.59 5.12
C VAL A 104 11.58 4.85 4.27
N PHE A 105 11.67 6.02 4.89
CA PHE A 105 11.91 7.28 4.21
C PHE A 105 13.27 7.34 3.49
N LEU A 106 14.33 6.84 4.11
CA LEU A 106 15.63 6.71 3.46
C LEU A 106 15.57 5.75 2.25
N GLU A 107 14.80 4.67 2.35
CA GLU A 107 14.58 3.77 1.22
C GLU A 107 13.87 4.50 0.06
N ILE A 108 12.82 5.27 0.34
CA ILE A 108 12.13 6.08 -0.68
C ILE A 108 13.12 7.00 -1.40
N GLU A 109 13.96 7.73 -0.66
CA GLU A 109 14.97 8.63 -1.23
C GLU A 109 15.99 7.91 -2.11
N SER A 110 16.34 6.66 -1.77
CA SER A 110 17.27 5.84 -2.55
C SER A 110 16.65 5.28 -3.85
N ASN A 111 15.33 5.25 -3.97
CA ASN A 111 14.61 4.61 -5.09
C ASN A 111 14.32 5.55 -6.26
N SER A 112 14.98 6.70 -6.36
CA SER A 112 14.70 7.72 -7.39
C SER A 112 13.19 8.06 -7.51
N PRO A 113 12.56 8.48 -6.41
CA PRO A 113 11.11 8.71 -6.35
C PRO A 113 10.67 9.88 -7.24
N SER A 114 9.37 9.97 -7.50
CA SER A 114 8.81 11.10 -8.24
C SER A 114 9.01 12.40 -7.45
N LYS A 115 9.06 13.55 -8.16
CA LYS A 115 9.14 14.87 -7.51
C LYS A 115 7.99 15.10 -6.51
N HIS A 116 6.82 14.55 -6.81
CA HIS A 116 5.67 14.66 -5.91
C HIS A 116 5.91 13.94 -4.58
N VAL A 117 6.39 12.69 -4.63
CA VAL A 117 6.70 11.90 -3.42
C VAL A 117 7.81 12.56 -2.60
N LEU A 118 8.83 13.14 -3.25
CA LEU A 118 9.87 13.90 -2.56
C LEU A 118 9.31 15.11 -1.81
N SER A 119 8.46 15.91 -2.46
CA SER A 119 7.81 17.07 -1.84
C SER A 119 7.03 16.67 -0.60
N GLN A 120 6.22 15.61 -0.69
CA GLN A 120 5.44 15.11 0.45
C GLN A 120 6.35 14.62 1.57
N LEU A 121 7.45 13.94 1.23
CA LEU A 121 8.40 13.47 2.22
C LEU A 121 9.10 14.61 2.97
N GLU A 122 9.47 15.68 2.27
CA GLU A 122 10.04 16.90 2.85
C GLU A 122 9.04 17.61 3.78
N GLU A 123 7.77 17.70 3.36
CA GLU A 123 6.68 18.23 4.18
C GLU A 123 6.50 17.44 5.49
N ILE A 124 6.47 16.10 5.42
CA ILE A 124 6.36 15.23 6.61
C ILE A 124 7.55 15.41 7.55
N LYS A 125 8.78 15.46 7.01
CA LYS A 125 9.99 15.64 7.82
C LYS A 125 10.07 17.00 8.49
N SER A 126 9.48 18.04 7.88
CA SER A 126 9.50 19.40 8.41
C SER A 126 8.38 19.67 9.42
N SER A 127 7.23 19.01 9.29
CA SER A 127 6.10 19.13 10.23
C SER A 127 6.27 18.32 11.52
N GLY A 128 7.25 17.42 11.59
CA GLY A 128 7.66 16.70 12.81
C GLY A 128 8.68 17.42 13.70
N LYS A 129 8.98 18.71 13.44
CA LYS A 129 9.82 19.57 14.30
C LYS A 129 8.97 20.60 15.03
#